data_AF-A0A1I3VUT2-F1
#
_entry.id   AF-A0A1I3VUT2-F1
#
_cell.length_a   1.000
_cell.length_b   1.000
_cell.length_c   1.000
_cell.angle_alpha   90.00
_cell.angle_beta   90.00
_cell.angle_gamma   90.00
#
_symmetry.space_group_name_H-M   'P 1'
#
loop_
_entity.id
_entity.type
_entity.pdbx_description
1 polymer ?
#
loop_
_entity_poly.entity_id
_entity_poly.type
_entity_poly.pdbx_seq_one_letter_code
_entity_poly.pdbx_strand_id
1 'polypeptide(L)'
;MKKWTRLVAFLTIGATLAACSNDTEESAMEPESEQTTNTETNVNNDYQTMLDQAKVQYDAEKLDEAAGTLSLLLKEDLTEYPDIQSEAESLLEEVNLTQAEQAREVASASSDKTEYQTERQSSVLGEEYLAATGKSIEDATDEELGNWLAEKEEKAEAETNSEETATEETETQDQKTFATDKEAEDYAFTQSVDRLELNNENYSIFVDRTDNQWVSIEVRETVKQDGVEWSNLIGLYRYDLQTDSIEKLDSVTGEYQDVE
;
A
#
# COMPACT_ATOMS: atom_id res chain seq x y z
N MET A 1 -9.03 -11.56 19.75
CA MET A 1 -8.30 -10.47 20.47
C MET A 1 -7.83 -9.53 19.37
N LYS A 2 -8.02 -8.21 19.50
CA LYS A 2 -7.64 -7.25 18.45
C LYS A 2 -6.12 -7.04 18.50
N LYS A 3 -5.40 -7.11 17.36
CA LYS A 3 -4.12 -6.42 17.09
C LYS A 3 -3.45 -6.89 15.78
N TRP A 4 -3.94 -6.55 14.59
CA TRP A 4 -3.12 -6.64 13.36
C TRP A 4 -3.36 -5.44 12.40
N THR A 5 -3.72 -4.29 12.97
CA THR A 5 -3.81 -3.03 12.22
C THR A 5 -3.03 -1.97 13.00
N ARG A 6 -1.94 -1.44 12.42
CA ARG A 6 -1.25 -0.27 12.99
C ARG A 6 -2.13 0.96 12.73
N LEU A 7 -2.92 1.35 13.72
CA LEU A 7 -3.86 2.48 13.63
C LEU A 7 -3.14 3.80 13.95
N VAL A 8 -3.13 4.74 13.00
CA VAL A 8 -2.50 6.06 13.12
C VAL A 8 -3.39 7.00 13.92
N ALA A 9 -2.88 7.58 15.01
CA ALA A 9 -3.59 8.58 15.81
C ALA A 9 -3.03 9.99 15.55
N PHE A 10 -3.84 10.87 14.95
CA PHE A 10 -3.45 12.26 14.66
C PHE A 10 -3.72 13.21 15.84
N LEU A 11 -2.71 14.01 16.16
CA LEU A 11 -2.80 15.14 17.10
C LEU A 11 -2.88 16.44 16.28
N THR A 12 -4.07 17.00 16.12
CA THR A 12 -4.30 18.24 15.37
C THR A 12 -3.92 19.45 16.21
N ILE A 13 -2.92 20.23 15.76
CA ILE A 13 -2.67 21.58 16.29
C ILE A 13 -3.16 22.58 15.24
N GLY A 14 -4.29 23.22 15.57
CA GLY A 14 -4.82 24.32 14.77
C GLY A 14 -3.99 25.60 14.95
N ALA A 15 -3.75 26.29 13.84
CA ALA A 15 -3.36 27.70 13.85
C ALA A 15 -4.41 28.51 13.09
N THR A 16 -4.87 29.59 13.74
CA THR A 16 -5.78 30.61 13.21
C THR A 16 -5.06 31.96 13.20
N LEU A 17 -5.67 32.93 12.49
CA LEU A 17 -5.42 34.38 12.45
C LEU A 17 -4.44 34.82 11.34
N ALA A 18 -4.61 35.93 10.62
CA ALA A 18 -5.65 36.96 10.54
C ALA A 18 -5.36 37.85 9.30
N ALA A 19 -6.33 38.71 8.98
CA ALA A 19 -6.51 39.48 7.75
C ALA A 19 -5.85 40.89 7.69
N CYS A 20 -6.07 41.54 6.53
CA CYS A 20 -6.08 42.99 6.20
C CYS A 20 -4.73 43.65 5.81
N SER A 21 -4.63 44.65 4.92
CA SER A 21 -5.46 45.29 3.88
C SER A 21 -4.63 46.40 3.20
N ASN A 22 -4.94 46.72 1.93
CA ASN A 22 -4.96 48.05 1.27
C ASN A 22 -3.79 48.65 0.44
N ASP A 23 -4.05 48.72 -0.89
CA ASP A 23 -3.88 49.78 -1.93
C ASP A 23 -2.58 50.59 -2.13
N THR A 24 -2.08 50.62 -3.38
CA THR A 24 -2.13 51.77 -4.33
C THR A 24 -1.29 51.51 -5.61
N GLU A 25 -1.85 51.83 -6.78
CA GLU A 25 -1.28 51.76 -8.16
C GLU A 25 -0.07 52.68 -8.43
N GLU A 26 0.86 52.30 -9.33
CA GLU A 26 1.21 53.05 -10.56
C GLU A 26 2.18 52.26 -11.49
N SER A 27 1.95 52.43 -12.79
CA SER A 27 2.49 51.80 -14.02
C SER A 27 4.02 51.81 -14.24
N ALA A 28 4.57 50.70 -14.76
CA ALA A 28 5.62 50.70 -15.81
C ALA A 28 5.74 49.33 -16.51
N MET A 29 6.05 49.41 -17.81
CA MET A 29 5.96 48.42 -18.89
C MET A 29 7.20 47.50 -18.98
N GLU A 30 7.03 46.19 -19.28
CA GLU A 30 7.78 45.36 -20.27
C GLU A 30 7.53 43.84 -20.09
N PRO A 31 7.78 42.99 -21.12
CA PRO A 31 7.01 41.76 -21.35
C PRO A 31 7.54 40.58 -20.53
N GLU A 32 6.72 40.08 -19.60
CA GLU A 32 6.96 38.77 -19.01
C GLU A 32 6.49 37.68 -19.97
N SER A 33 7.48 36.92 -20.43
CA SER A 33 7.34 35.56 -20.94
C SER A 33 6.40 34.75 -20.07
N GLU A 34 5.30 34.27 -20.65
CA GLU A 34 4.43 33.26 -20.06
C GLU A 34 5.27 32.07 -19.59
N GLN A 35 5.32 31.87 -18.28
CA GLN A 35 5.92 30.69 -17.65
C GLN A 35 4.95 30.18 -16.57
N THR A 36 3.81 29.63 -16.99
CA THR A 36 2.89 28.90 -16.10
C THR A 36 1.90 28.05 -16.91
N THR A 37 2.36 26.93 -17.49
CA THR A 37 1.45 25.92 -18.09
C THR A 37 1.91 24.46 -17.89
N ASN A 38 2.98 24.20 -17.11
CA ASN A 38 3.51 22.84 -16.99
C ASN A 38 2.86 21.98 -15.89
N THR A 39 2.13 22.56 -14.93
CA THR A 39 1.59 21.79 -13.80
C THR A 39 0.30 21.05 -14.16
N GLU A 40 -0.66 21.69 -14.83
CA GLU A 40 -1.94 21.06 -15.21
C GLU A 40 -1.77 19.95 -16.25
N THR A 41 -0.80 20.07 -17.16
CA THR A 41 -0.57 19.06 -18.20
C THR A 41 0.05 17.78 -17.64
N ASN A 42 0.84 17.89 -16.55
CA ASN A 42 1.51 16.75 -15.94
C ASN A 42 0.56 15.95 -15.02
N VAL A 43 -0.25 16.65 -14.19
CA VAL A 43 -1.23 16.01 -13.30
C VAL A 43 -2.31 15.25 -14.07
N ASN A 44 -2.80 15.80 -15.19
CA ASN A 44 -3.75 15.10 -16.07
C ASN A 44 -3.16 13.78 -16.62
N ASN A 45 -1.86 13.77 -16.95
CA ASN A 45 -1.19 12.58 -17.45
C ASN A 45 -1.13 11.49 -16.38
N ASP A 46 -0.88 11.85 -15.11
CA ASP A 46 -0.79 10.90 -14.00
C ASP A 46 -2.16 10.24 -13.72
N TYR A 47 -3.25 11.02 -13.65
CA TYR A 47 -4.60 10.49 -13.43
C TYR A 47 -5.08 9.59 -14.58
N GLN A 48 -4.86 10.02 -15.83
CA GLN A 48 -5.18 9.19 -16.99
C GLN A 48 -4.34 7.91 -17.00
N THR A 49 -3.06 7.99 -16.63
CA THR A 49 -2.17 6.82 -16.53
C THR A 49 -2.68 5.82 -15.50
N MET A 50 -3.14 6.27 -14.33
CA MET A 50 -3.75 5.38 -13.32
C MET A 50 -5.03 4.72 -13.84
N LEU A 51 -5.90 5.48 -14.50
CA LEU A 51 -7.13 4.93 -15.08
C LEU A 51 -6.83 3.91 -16.19
N ASP A 52 -5.86 4.20 -17.06
CA ASP A 52 -5.44 3.29 -18.12
C ASP A 52 -4.80 2.02 -17.53
N GLN A 53 -3.98 2.15 -16.48
CA GLN A 53 -3.41 1.01 -15.76
C GLN A 53 -4.52 0.13 -15.15
N ALA A 54 -5.53 0.75 -14.53
CA ALA A 54 -6.67 0.01 -13.96
C ALA A 54 -7.44 -0.77 -15.03
N LYS A 55 -7.62 -0.19 -16.22
CA LYS A 55 -8.25 -0.89 -17.37
C LYS A 55 -7.40 -2.07 -17.82
N VAL A 56 -6.07 -1.91 -17.91
CA VAL A 56 -5.16 -3.01 -18.29
C VAL A 56 -5.18 -4.13 -17.25
N GLN A 57 -5.22 -3.80 -15.95
CA GLN A 57 -5.36 -4.78 -14.86
C GLN A 57 -6.71 -5.51 -14.95
N TYR A 58 -7.80 -4.77 -15.17
CA TYR A 58 -9.12 -5.36 -15.35
C TYR A 58 -9.18 -6.32 -16.54
N ASP A 59 -8.65 -5.90 -17.70
CA ASP A 59 -8.56 -6.73 -18.92
C ASP A 59 -7.69 -7.99 -18.71
N ALA A 60 -6.75 -7.93 -17.78
CA ALA A 60 -5.91 -9.05 -17.36
C ALA A 60 -6.51 -9.90 -16.23
N GLU A 61 -7.79 -9.68 -15.87
CA GLU A 61 -8.51 -10.35 -14.78
C GLU A 61 -7.87 -10.14 -13.39
N LYS A 62 -7.04 -9.09 -13.25
CA LYS A 62 -6.39 -8.67 -12.00
C LYS A 62 -7.29 -7.73 -11.21
N LEU A 63 -8.42 -8.28 -10.74
CA LEU A 63 -9.51 -7.48 -10.14
C LEU A 63 -9.09 -6.75 -8.86
N ASP A 64 -8.33 -7.42 -7.99
CA ASP A 64 -7.86 -6.82 -6.73
C ASP A 64 -6.94 -5.62 -7.00
N GLU A 65 -6.05 -5.74 -7.99
CA GLU A 65 -5.13 -4.68 -8.40
C GLU A 65 -5.84 -3.55 -9.13
N ALA A 66 -6.78 -3.87 -10.03
CA ALA A 66 -7.60 -2.87 -10.73
C ALA A 66 -8.39 -2.02 -9.72
N ALA A 67 -9.07 -2.67 -8.77
CA ALA A 67 -9.80 -1.98 -7.73
C ALA A 67 -8.89 -1.10 -6.86
N GLY A 68 -7.70 -1.59 -6.48
CA GLY A 68 -6.75 -0.81 -5.69
C GLY A 68 -6.21 0.42 -6.42
N THR A 69 -5.88 0.30 -7.72
CA THR A 69 -5.50 1.44 -8.55
C THR A 69 -6.62 2.47 -8.66
N LEU A 70 -7.87 2.02 -8.82
CA LEU A 70 -9.04 2.90 -8.86
C LEU A 70 -9.33 3.57 -7.50
N SER A 71 -9.20 2.85 -6.39
CA SER A 71 -9.32 3.39 -5.03
C SER A 71 -8.31 4.50 -4.79
N LEU A 72 -7.06 4.34 -5.26
CA LEU A 72 -6.05 5.39 -5.17
C LEU A 72 -6.42 6.60 -6.03
N LEU A 73 -6.81 6.39 -7.29
CA LEU A 73 -7.22 7.48 -8.19
C LEU A 73 -8.40 8.29 -7.64
N LEU A 74 -9.41 7.62 -7.10
CA LEU A 74 -10.63 8.25 -6.57
C LEU A 74 -10.42 8.91 -5.19
N LYS A 75 -9.25 8.74 -4.57
CA LYS A 75 -8.86 9.49 -3.36
C LYS A 75 -8.39 10.91 -3.70
N GLU A 76 -7.92 11.13 -4.93
CA GLU A 76 -7.44 12.43 -5.41
C GLU A 76 -8.59 13.43 -5.68
N ASP A 77 -8.26 14.72 -5.73
CA ASP A 77 -9.23 15.74 -6.15
C ASP A 77 -9.39 15.75 -7.69
N LEU A 78 -10.47 15.13 -8.15
CA LEU A 78 -10.83 15.02 -9.56
C LEU A 78 -11.88 16.04 -10.02
N THR A 79 -12.12 17.11 -9.26
CA THR A 79 -13.16 18.12 -9.58
C THR A 79 -12.99 18.72 -10.99
N GLU A 80 -11.75 18.91 -11.44
CA GLU A 80 -11.41 19.43 -12.77
C GLU A 80 -11.36 18.33 -13.86
N TYR A 81 -11.53 17.06 -13.48
CA TYR A 81 -11.45 15.87 -14.35
C TYR A 81 -12.71 14.98 -14.25
N PRO A 82 -13.92 15.53 -14.49
CA PRO A 82 -15.17 14.81 -14.26
C PRO A 82 -15.34 13.56 -15.13
N ASP A 83 -14.75 13.54 -16.34
CA ASP A 83 -14.78 12.37 -17.22
C ASP A 83 -13.95 11.22 -16.64
N ILE A 84 -12.74 11.51 -16.12
CA ILE A 84 -11.87 10.53 -15.45
C ILE A 84 -12.57 10.01 -14.18
N GLN A 85 -13.14 10.91 -13.37
CA GLN A 85 -13.88 10.53 -12.17
C GLN A 85 -15.03 9.58 -12.51
N SER A 86 -15.88 9.96 -13.47
CA SER A 86 -17.06 9.16 -13.84
C SER A 86 -16.66 7.79 -14.40
N GLU A 87 -15.59 7.71 -15.19
CA GLU A 87 -15.10 6.45 -15.75
C GLU A 87 -14.49 5.56 -14.66
N ALA A 88 -13.69 6.12 -13.75
CA ALA A 88 -13.10 5.40 -12.63
C ALA A 88 -14.16 4.87 -11.65
N GLU A 89 -15.17 5.69 -11.31
CA GLU A 89 -16.30 5.25 -10.47
C GLU A 89 -17.08 4.10 -11.12
N SER A 90 -17.36 4.20 -12.42
CA SER A 90 -18.09 3.16 -13.16
C SER A 90 -17.29 1.85 -13.23
N LEU A 91 -16.00 1.93 -13.52
CA LEU A 91 -15.14 0.75 -13.58
C LEU A 91 -14.98 0.11 -12.20
N LEU A 92 -14.83 0.91 -11.12
CA LEU A 92 -14.73 0.38 -9.77
C LEU A 92 -16.03 -0.33 -9.34
N GLU A 93 -17.19 0.19 -9.72
CA GLU A 93 -18.47 -0.48 -9.48
C GLU A 93 -18.53 -1.84 -10.20
N GLU A 94 -18.11 -1.90 -11.46
CA GLU A 94 -18.07 -3.15 -12.25
C GLU A 94 -17.10 -4.19 -11.66
N VAL A 95 -15.91 -3.76 -11.23
CA VAL A 95 -14.92 -4.61 -10.55
C VAL A 95 -15.50 -5.16 -9.24
N ASN A 96 -16.06 -4.29 -8.39
CA ASN A 96 -16.60 -4.69 -7.09
C ASN A 96 -17.81 -5.64 -7.23
N LEU A 97 -18.65 -5.47 -8.26
CA LEU A 97 -19.74 -6.41 -8.54
C LEU A 97 -19.20 -7.81 -8.85
N THR A 98 -18.15 -7.89 -9.68
CA THR A 98 -17.51 -9.16 -10.04
C THR A 98 -16.85 -9.83 -8.83
N GLN A 99 -16.10 -9.07 -8.02
CA GLN A 99 -15.47 -9.57 -6.80
C GLN A 99 -16.50 -10.01 -5.75
N ALA A 100 -17.62 -9.28 -5.62
CA ALA A 100 -18.69 -9.67 -4.71
C ALA A 100 -19.34 -11.00 -5.12
N GLU A 101 -19.49 -11.26 -6.41
CA GLU A 101 -19.96 -12.56 -6.91
C GLU A 101 -18.95 -13.68 -6.59
N GLN A 102 -17.67 -13.47 -6.86
CA GLN A 102 -16.60 -14.42 -6.52
C GLN A 102 -16.54 -14.71 -5.01
N ALA A 103 -16.62 -13.67 -4.18
CA ALA A 103 -16.62 -13.80 -2.73
C ALA A 103 -17.84 -14.57 -2.21
N ARG A 104 -19.01 -14.39 -2.83
CA ARG A 104 -20.22 -15.17 -2.50
C ARG A 104 -20.07 -16.64 -2.86
N GLU A 105 -19.46 -16.97 -4.00
CA GLU A 105 -19.22 -18.37 -4.38
C GLU A 105 -18.34 -19.05 -3.33
N VAL A 106 -17.25 -18.42 -2.92
CA VAL A 106 -16.36 -18.92 -1.86
C VAL A 106 -17.11 -19.06 -0.53
N ALA A 107 -17.85 -18.04 -0.11
CA ALA A 107 -18.63 -18.09 1.14
C ALA A 107 -19.79 -19.10 1.10
N SER A 108 -20.31 -19.46 -0.08
CA SER A 108 -21.32 -20.51 -0.22
C SER A 108 -20.71 -21.92 -0.15
N ALA A 109 -19.43 -22.06 -0.53
CA ALA A 109 -18.67 -23.31 -0.46
C ALA A 109 -18.11 -23.58 0.95
N SER A 110 -17.79 -22.52 1.70
CA SER A 110 -17.31 -22.57 3.08
C SER A 110 -18.33 -21.94 4.02
N SER A 111 -19.03 -22.76 4.81
CA SER A 111 -20.15 -22.34 5.66
C SER A 111 -19.79 -21.41 6.83
N ASP A 112 -18.52 -21.09 7.04
CA ASP A 112 -18.03 -20.31 8.16
C ASP A 112 -17.26 -19.06 7.68
N LYS A 113 -17.58 -17.91 8.27
CA LYS A 113 -16.75 -16.70 8.13
C LYS A 113 -15.38 -17.00 8.70
N THR A 114 -14.33 -16.81 7.90
CA THR A 114 -12.96 -17.03 8.33
C THR A 114 -12.39 -15.76 9.00
N GLU A 115 -11.75 -15.90 10.16
CA GLU A 115 -11.15 -14.76 10.89
C GLU A 115 -10.02 -14.09 10.10
N TYR A 116 -9.28 -14.87 9.31
CA TYR A 116 -8.08 -14.45 8.60
C TYR A 116 -8.29 -14.35 7.08
N GLN A 117 -9.37 -13.70 6.65
CA GLN A 117 -9.71 -13.65 5.21
C GLN A 117 -8.72 -12.80 4.41
N THR A 118 -8.37 -11.61 4.91
CA THR A 118 -7.41 -10.70 4.25
C THR A 118 -6.01 -11.31 4.22
N GLU A 119 -5.59 -11.97 5.29
CA GLU A 119 -4.28 -12.63 5.39
C GLU A 119 -4.14 -13.76 4.36
N ARG A 120 -5.21 -14.52 4.09
CA ARG A 120 -5.19 -15.57 3.06
C ARG A 120 -5.06 -15.03 1.65
N GLN A 121 -5.43 -13.77 1.41
CA GLN A 121 -5.26 -13.14 0.12
C GLN A 121 -3.87 -12.51 -0.05
N SER A 122 -3.10 -12.38 1.05
CA SER A 122 -1.77 -11.77 0.99
C SER A 122 -0.77 -12.65 0.25
N SER A 123 -0.11 -12.06 -0.73
CA SER A 123 1.00 -12.67 -1.44
C SER A 123 2.23 -12.79 -0.54
N VAL A 124 2.53 -11.75 0.26
CA VAL A 124 3.65 -11.74 1.20
C VAL A 124 3.48 -12.83 2.26
N LEU A 125 2.35 -12.85 2.97
CA LEU A 125 2.10 -13.93 3.94
C LEU A 125 1.98 -15.30 3.26
N GLY A 126 1.46 -15.35 2.03
CA GLY A 126 1.38 -16.58 1.25
C GLY A 126 2.75 -17.19 0.96
N GLU A 127 3.72 -16.38 0.56
CA GLU A 127 5.10 -16.81 0.32
C GLU A 127 5.76 -17.30 1.61
N GLU A 128 5.63 -16.55 2.70
CA GLU A 128 6.18 -16.96 4.00
C GLU A 128 5.54 -18.24 4.55
N TYR A 129 4.21 -18.34 4.45
CA TYR A 129 3.48 -19.52 4.92
C TYR A 129 3.85 -20.76 4.10
N LEU A 130 3.99 -20.61 2.77
CA LEU A 130 4.45 -21.68 1.90
C LEU A 130 5.88 -22.10 2.24
N ALA A 131 6.78 -21.14 2.48
CA ALA A 131 8.16 -21.43 2.86
C ALA A 131 8.25 -22.17 4.20
N ALA A 132 7.39 -21.82 5.17
CA ALA A 132 7.38 -22.43 6.49
C ALA A 132 6.69 -23.80 6.52
N THR A 133 5.60 -23.98 5.77
CA THR A 133 4.70 -25.14 5.93
C THR A 133 4.68 -26.09 4.72
N GLY A 134 5.10 -25.61 3.55
CA GLY A 134 4.98 -26.32 2.27
C GLY A 134 3.54 -26.39 1.73
N LYS A 135 2.60 -25.61 2.27
CA LYS A 135 1.19 -25.55 1.84
C LYS A 135 0.81 -24.14 1.40
N SER A 136 -0.25 -24.02 0.59
CA SER A 136 -0.86 -22.72 0.27
C SER A 136 -1.52 -22.12 1.52
N ILE A 137 -1.38 -20.80 1.70
CA ILE A 137 -2.08 -20.06 2.76
C ILE A 137 -3.60 -20.05 2.52
N GLU A 138 -4.04 -20.08 1.27
CA GLU A 138 -5.45 -20.08 0.88
C GLU A 138 -6.20 -21.32 1.42
N ASP A 139 -5.47 -22.44 1.55
CA ASP A 139 -6.01 -23.71 2.05
C ASP A 139 -5.89 -23.84 3.58
N ALA A 140 -5.22 -22.91 4.26
CA ALA A 140 -4.99 -22.98 5.69
C ALA A 140 -6.30 -22.79 6.47
N THR A 141 -6.54 -23.60 7.50
CA THR A 141 -7.64 -23.37 8.45
C THR A 141 -7.36 -22.16 9.35
N ASP A 142 -8.40 -21.57 9.96
CA ASP A 142 -8.20 -20.44 10.89
C ASP A 142 -7.32 -20.82 12.08
N GLU A 143 -7.41 -22.06 12.55
CA GLU A 143 -6.53 -22.57 13.62
C GLU A 143 -5.08 -22.69 13.16
N GLU A 144 -4.83 -23.25 11.97
CA GLU A 144 -3.46 -23.35 11.42
C GLU A 144 -2.85 -21.97 11.20
N LEU A 145 -3.60 -21.05 10.59
CA LEU A 145 -3.12 -19.71 10.28
C LEU A 145 -2.92 -18.87 11.55
N GLY A 146 -3.86 -18.93 12.49
CA GLY A 146 -3.75 -18.21 13.75
C GLY A 146 -2.58 -18.67 14.62
N ASN A 147 -2.31 -19.97 14.67
CA ASN A 147 -1.14 -20.50 15.39
C ASN A 147 0.17 -20.06 14.72
N TRP A 148 0.25 -20.15 13.39
CA TRP A 148 1.45 -19.73 12.65
C TRP A 148 1.75 -18.24 12.81
N LEU A 149 0.73 -17.37 12.72
CA LEU A 149 0.90 -15.93 12.95
C LEU A 149 1.37 -15.63 14.38
N ALA A 150 0.83 -16.34 15.37
CA ALA A 150 1.27 -16.17 16.77
C ALA A 150 2.73 -16.62 16.97
N GLU A 151 3.13 -17.75 16.38
CA GLU A 151 4.53 -18.22 16.43
C GLU A 151 5.49 -17.22 15.75
N LYS A 152 5.07 -16.61 14.63
CA LYS A 152 5.84 -15.55 13.96
C LYS A 152 6.04 -14.34 14.87
N GLU A 153 4.98 -13.87 15.55
CA GLU A 153 5.04 -12.75 16.50
C GLU A 153 5.97 -13.07 17.68
N GLU A 154 5.83 -14.24 18.29
CA GLU A 154 6.68 -14.67 19.41
C GLU A 154 8.16 -14.74 19.01
N LYS A 155 8.47 -15.23 17.81
CA LYS A 155 9.84 -15.27 17.28
C LYS A 155 10.42 -13.87 17.10
N ALA A 156 9.64 -12.96 16.53
CA ALA A 156 10.04 -11.58 16.31
C ALA A 156 10.30 -10.81 17.63
N GLU A 157 9.50 -11.08 18.67
CA GLU A 157 9.73 -10.51 20.01
C GLU A 157 10.97 -11.11 20.71
N ALA A 158 11.27 -12.39 20.50
CA ALA A 158 12.44 -13.05 21.08
C ALA A 158 13.76 -12.54 20.49
N GLU A 159 13.80 -12.27 19.18
CA GLU A 159 14.99 -11.74 18.48
C GLU A 159 15.32 -10.30 18.92
N THR A 160 14.31 -9.52 19.30
CA THR A 160 14.50 -8.14 19.81
C THR A 160 15.17 -8.09 21.21
N ASN A 161 15.09 -9.18 21.99
CA ASN A 161 15.59 -9.24 23.37
C ASN A 161 16.96 -9.93 23.52
N SER A 162 17.56 -10.45 22.45
CA SER A 162 18.70 -11.37 22.55
C SER A 162 20.07 -10.84 22.09
N GLU A 163 20.22 -9.57 21.71
CA GLU A 163 21.52 -9.06 21.24
C GLU A 163 21.93 -7.74 21.91
N GLU A 164 22.55 -7.87 23.07
CA GLU A 164 23.47 -6.87 23.63
C GLU A 164 24.90 -7.40 23.46
N THR A 165 25.37 -7.65 22.23
CA THR A 165 26.82 -7.80 21.95
C THR A 165 27.16 -7.68 20.46
N ALA A 166 27.70 -6.53 20.04
CA ALA A 166 28.60 -6.41 18.89
C ALA A 166 29.51 -5.20 19.15
N THR A 167 30.74 -5.40 19.62
CA THR A 167 31.96 -5.68 18.82
C THR A 167 32.22 -4.59 17.78
N GLU A 168 33.09 -3.64 18.15
CA GLU A 168 33.77 -2.73 17.24
C GLU A 168 34.54 -3.55 16.20
N GLU A 169 34.35 -3.27 14.90
CA GLU A 169 35.48 -3.10 13.96
C GLU A 169 35.05 -2.67 12.54
N THR A 170 35.59 -1.50 12.16
CA THR A 170 36.06 -1.06 10.83
C THR A 170 35.05 -0.64 9.76
N GLU A 171 34.87 0.68 9.68
CA GLU A 171 34.22 1.46 8.63
C GLU A 171 34.87 1.29 7.25
N THR A 172 34.06 0.93 6.25
CA THR A 172 34.21 1.37 4.85
C THR A 172 32.83 1.65 4.25
N GLN A 173 32.52 2.95 4.09
CA GLN A 173 31.42 3.60 3.34
C GLN A 173 29.97 3.08 3.48
N ASP A 174 29.16 3.84 4.24
CA ASP A 174 27.73 4.15 4.06
C ASP A 174 26.74 3.03 3.71
N GLN A 175 26.96 1.80 4.17
CA GLN A 175 25.96 0.74 4.08
C GLN A 175 25.08 0.75 5.35
N LYS A 176 23.76 0.94 5.20
CA LYS A 176 22.85 0.81 6.36
C LYS A 176 22.83 -0.64 6.80
N THR A 177 23.04 -0.85 8.09
CA THR A 177 23.02 -2.17 8.73
C THR A 177 21.95 -2.18 9.80
N PHE A 178 21.14 -3.24 9.81
CA PHE A 178 20.08 -3.49 10.79
C PHE A 178 20.47 -4.69 11.63
N ALA A 179 20.23 -4.64 12.94
CA ALA A 179 20.59 -5.74 13.84
C ALA A 179 19.66 -6.94 13.66
N THR A 180 18.40 -6.70 13.32
CA THR A 180 17.39 -7.75 13.14
C THR A 180 16.57 -7.50 11.87
N ASP A 181 15.92 -8.55 11.36
CA ASP A 181 14.97 -8.43 10.25
C ASP A 181 13.81 -7.52 10.64
N LYS A 182 13.31 -7.66 11.87
CA LYS A 182 12.28 -6.80 12.43
C LYS A 182 12.64 -5.32 12.40
N GLU A 183 13.88 -4.96 12.72
CA GLU A 183 14.33 -3.56 12.68
C GLU A 183 14.34 -3.01 11.24
N ALA A 184 14.79 -3.82 10.27
CA ALA A 184 14.77 -3.46 8.86
C ALA A 184 13.34 -3.32 8.33
N GLU A 185 12.45 -4.24 8.69
CA GLU A 185 11.02 -4.21 8.33
C GLU A 185 10.32 -3.00 8.93
N ASP A 186 10.54 -2.71 10.22
CA ASP A 186 9.95 -1.55 10.89
C ASP A 186 10.44 -0.24 10.26
N TYR A 187 11.72 -0.17 9.86
CA TYR A 187 12.27 0.97 9.14
C TYR A 187 11.61 1.15 7.77
N ALA A 188 11.62 0.12 6.93
CA ALA A 188 11.03 0.15 5.59
C ALA A 188 9.52 0.44 5.62
N PHE A 189 8.80 -0.14 6.59
CA PHE A 189 7.38 0.13 6.84
C PHE A 189 7.14 1.62 7.10
N THR A 190 7.86 2.21 8.06
CA THR A 190 7.69 3.64 8.39
C THR A 190 8.01 4.52 7.19
N GLN A 191 9.12 4.25 6.51
CA GLN A 191 9.51 5.04 5.35
C GLN A 191 8.46 4.97 4.24
N SER A 192 7.95 3.77 3.92
CA SER A 192 7.01 3.60 2.83
C SER A 192 5.62 4.14 3.15
N VAL A 193 5.12 3.94 4.36
CA VAL A 193 3.80 4.45 4.77
C VAL A 193 3.78 5.97 4.76
N ASP A 194 4.84 6.62 5.25
CA ASP A 194 4.92 8.07 5.32
C ASP A 194 5.09 8.70 3.93
N ARG A 195 5.97 8.13 3.11
CA ARG A 195 6.32 8.69 1.78
C ARG A 195 5.25 8.44 0.72
N LEU A 196 4.58 7.30 0.77
CA LEU A 196 3.51 6.93 -0.17
C LEU A 196 2.10 7.25 0.36
N GLU A 197 2.00 7.91 1.52
CA GLU A 197 0.73 8.30 2.16
C GLU A 197 -0.27 7.14 2.36
N LEU A 198 0.25 5.97 2.76
CA LEU A 198 -0.52 4.72 2.94
C LEU A 198 -1.21 4.64 4.31
N ASN A 199 -1.72 5.76 4.81
CA ASN A 199 -2.21 5.94 6.18
C ASN A 199 -3.73 5.76 6.35
N ASN A 200 -4.37 4.97 5.46
CA ASN A 200 -5.81 4.69 5.52
C ASN A 200 -6.13 3.63 6.58
N GLU A 201 -7.15 3.86 7.40
CA GLU A 201 -7.56 2.94 8.48
C GLU A 201 -8.10 1.59 7.98
N ASN A 202 -8.54 1.53 6.72
CA ASN A 202 -9.01 0.30 6.08
C ASN A 202 -7.88 -0.51 5.45
N TYR A 203 -6.63 -0.03 5.51
CA TYR A 203 -5.48 -0.75 4.98
C TYR A 203 -4.94 -1.77 5.99
N SER A 204 -4.77 -2.99 5.49
CA SER A 204 -3.92 -4.01 6.08
C SER A 204 -2.59 -4.00 5.36
N ILE A 205 -1.49 -3.92 6.12
CA ILE A 205 -0.13 -3.84 5.57
C ILE A 205 0.67 -5.03 6.07
N PHE A 206 1.22 -5.80 5.12
CA PHE A 206 2.06 -6.97 5.38
C PHE A 206 3.49 -6.64 4.95
N VAL A 207 4.46 -7.04 5.76
CA VAL A 207 5.87 -6.70 5.56
C VAL A 207 6.71 -7.94 5.79
N ASP A 208 7.67 -8.16 4.90
CA ASP A 208 8.63 -9.26 4.98
C ASP A 208 9.98 -8.82 4.41
N ARG A 209 11.05 -9.12 5.14
CA ARG A 209 12.40 -8.94 4.61
C ARG A 209 12.77 -10.10 3.68
N THR A 210 12.84 -9.81 2.39
CA THR A 210 13.15 -10.82 1.38
C THR A 210 14.65 -11.13 1.29
N ASP A 211 15.51 -10.14 1.50
CA ASP A 211 16.96 -10.34 1.62
C ASP A 211 17.68 -9.19 2.38
N ASN A 212 19.01 -9.13 2.29
CA ASN A 212 19.80 -8.12 2.98
C ASN A 212 19.57 -6.68 2.49
N GLN A 213 19.07 -6.51 1.27
CA GLN A 213 18.83 -5.24 0.59
C GLN A 213 17.34 -4.90 0.53
N TRP A 214 16.44 -5.87 0.37
CA TRP A 214 15.04 -5.61 0.05
C TRP A 214 14.07 -6.00 1.17
N VAL A 215 13.08 -5.13 1.39
CA VAL A 215 11.88 -5.43 2.18
C VAL A 215 10.66 -5.33 1.28
N SER A 216 9.85 -6.39 1.22
CA SER A 216 8.57 -6.41 0.54
C SER A 216 7.47 -5.85 1.43
N ILE A 217 6.60 -5.01 0.87
CA ILE A 217 5.50 -4.36 1.58
C ILE A 217 4.24 -4.50 0.73
N GLU A 218 3.27 -5.22 1.24
CA GLU A 218 1.98 -5.40 0.59
C GLU A 218 0.92 -4.57 1.32
N VAL A 219 0.15 -3.79 0.56
CA VAL A 219 -0.94 -2.99 1.10
C VAL A 219 -2.24 -3.48 0.49
N ARG A 220 -3.17 -3.91 1.34
CA ARG A 220 -4.52 -4.31 0.92
C ARG A 220 -5.59 -3.48 1.61
N GLU A 221 -6.66 -3.15 0.89
CA GLU A 221 -7.84 -2.49 1.41
C GLU A 221 -8.96 -3.50 1.60
N THR A 222 -9.52 -3.59 2.81
CA THR A 222 -10.65 -4.50 3.07
C THR A 222 -11.96 -3.87 2.60
N VAL A 223 -12.70 -4.58 1.76
CA VAL A 223 -14.01 -4.17 1.24
C VAL A 223 -15.11 -5.08 1.78
N LYS A 224 -16.23 -4.47 2.16
CA LYS A 224 -17.43 -5.14 2.67
C LYS A 224 -18.63 -4.70 1.87
N GLN A 225 -19.20 -5.60 1.07
CA GLN A 225 -20.39 -5.32 0.28
C GLN A 225 -21.36 -6.49 0.34
N ASP A 226 -22.65 -6.20 0.49
CA ASP A 226 -23.73 -7.20 0.45
C ASP A 226 -23.51 -8.43 1.36
N GLY A 227 -22.88 -8.22 2.52
CA GLY A 227 -22.65 -9.27 3.52
C GLY A 227 -21.47 -10.20 3.25
N VAL A 228 -20.73 -9.99 2.16
CA VAL A 228 -19.42 -10.63 1.90
C VAL A 228 -18.29 -9.62 2.08
N GLU A 229 -17.10 -10.16 2.28
CA GLU A 229 -15.87 -9.40 2.54
C GLU A 229 -14.78 -9.95 1.59
N TRP A 230 -13.92 -9.06 1.11
CA TRP A 230 -12.71 -9.38 0.34
C TRP A 230 -11.71 -8.24 0.52
N SER A 231 -10.49 -8.38 -0.01
CA SER A 231 -9.48 -7.33 0.03
C SER A 231 -8.89 -7.03 -1.34
N ASN A 232 -8.79 -5.74 -1.66
CA ASN A 232 -8.20 -5.22 -2.88
C ASN A 232 -6.71 -4.93 -2.67
N LEU A 233 -5.86 -5.20 -3.65
CA LEU A 233 -4.44 -4.89 -3.58
C LEU A 233 -4.20 -3.44 -3.98
N ILE A 234 -3.85 -2.58 -3.01
CA ILE A 234 -3.44 -1.19 -3.27
C ILE A 234 -2.07 -1.15 -3.95
N GLY A 235 -1.17 -2.02 -3.50
CA GLY A 235 0.12 -2.21 -4.14
C GLY A 235 0.97 -3.25 -3.44
N LEU A 236 1.86 -3.88 -4.22
CA LEU A 236 2.99 -4.63 -3.72
C LEU A 236 4.25 -3.83 -4.01
N TYR A 237 4.90 -3.36 -2.96
CA TYR A 237 6.07 -2.52 -3.00
C TYR A 237 7.30 -3.31 -2.55
N ARG A 238 8.47 -2.84 -2.94
CA ARG A 238 9.73 -3.21 -2.31
C ARG A 238 10.53 -1.97 -1.97
N TYR A 239 11.17 -1.99 -0.80
CA TYR A 239 11.99 -0.92 -0.26
C TYR A 239 13.45 -1.34 -0.28
N ASP A 240 14.31 -0.54 -0.89
CA ASP A 240 15.77 -0.75 -0.87
C ASP A 240 16.36 -0.15 0.40
N LEU A 241 16.87 -1.02 1.28
CA LEU A 241 17.49 -0.66 2.56
C LEU A 241 18.80 0.12 2.41
N GLN A 242 19.38 0.19 1.21
CA GLN A 242 20.65 0.86 0.93
C GLN A 242 20.46 2.21 0.24
N THR A 243 19.54 2.29 -0.72
CA THR A 243 19.30 3.51 -1.52
C THR A 243 18.10 4.31 -1.06
N ASP A 244 17.26 3.75 -0.18
CA ASP A 244 15.96 4.29 0.22
C ASP A 244 14.97 4.46 -0.95
N SER A 245 15.17 3.76 -2.07
CA SER A 245 14.21 3.76 -3.18
C SER A 245 13.02 2.86 -2.87
N ILE A 246 11.85 3.27 -3.35
CA ILE A 246 10.61 2.50 -3.25
C ILE A 246 10.15 2.18 -4.66
N GLU A 247 9.97 0.90 -4.92
CA GLU A 247 9.47 0.42 -6.21
C GLU A 247 8.13 -0.28 -6.02
N LYS A 248 7.19 -0.05 -6.93
CA LYS A 248 5.91 -0.75 -7.00
C LYS A 248 5.95 -1.81 -8.09
N LEU A 249 5.42 -2.99 -7.80
CA LEU A 249 5.21 -4.03 -8.79
C LEU A 249 4.05 -3.66 -9.73
N ASP A 250 4.31 -3.69 -11.02
CA ASP A 250 3.27 -3.79 -12.03
C ASP A 250 2.81 -5.25 -12.12
N SER A 251 1.59 -5.53 -11.64
CA SER A 251 1.03 -6.88 -11.56
C SER A 251 0.77 -7.54 -12.91
N VAL A 252 0.77 -6.76 -14.00
CA VAL A 252 0.53 -7.26 -15.36
C VAL A 252 1.84 -7.68 -16.01
N THR A 253 2.89 -6.88 -15.86
CA THR A 253 4.21 -7.17 -16.45
C THR A 253 5.11 -7.99 -15.54
N GLY A 254 4.90 -7.91 -14.23
CA GLY A 254 5.77 -8.50 -13.21
C GLY A 254 7.05 -7.70 -12.95
N GLU A 255 7.14 -6.48 -13.50
CA GLU A 255 8.30 -5.61 -13.32
C GLU A 255 8.08 -4.60 -12.20
N TYR A 256 9.14 -4.31 -11.45
CA TYR A 256 9.15 -3.26 -10.45
C TYR A 256 9.56 -1.94 -11.08
N GLN A 257 8.89 -0.86 -10.69
CA GLN A 257 9.14 0.50 -11.17
C GLN A 257 9.29 1.44 -9.98
N ASP A 258 10.26 2.35 -10.06
CA ASP A 258 10.43 3.43 -9.08
C ASP A 258 9.14 4.28 -9.02
N VAL A 259 8.66 4.53 -7.80
CA VAL A 259 7.46 5.36 -7.55
C VAL A 259 7.77 6.64 -6.79
N GLU A 260 9.05 7.00 -6.69
CA GLU A 260 9.58 8.25 -6.12
C GLU A 260 10.78 8.80 -6.90
#